data_AF-A0A525IS41-F1
#
_entry.id   AF-A0A525IS41-F1
#
_cell.length_a   1.000
_cell.length_b   1.000
_cell.length_c   1.000
_cell.angle_alpha   90.00
_cell.angle_beta   90.00
_cell.angle_gamma   90.00
#
_symmetry.space_group_name_H-M   'P 1'
#
loop_
_entity.id
_entity.type
_entity.pdbx_description
1 polymer ?
#
loop_
_entity_poly.entity_id
_entity_poly.type
_entity_poly.pdbx_seq_one_letter_code
_entity_poly.pdbx_strand_id
1 'polypeptide(L)' 'MNKLVEIRRQEYFCRERAYLDSERRVFWLAEAEEWEQRALDEIAFHFRECNLDASGHSLAAN' A
#
# COMPACT_ATOMS: atom_id res chain seq x y z
N MET A 1 8.64 3.61 -3.74
CA MET A 1 8.83 3.09 -2.36
C MET A 1 8.44 4.05 -1.23
N ASN A 2 8.78 5.36 -1.24
CA ASN A 2 8.38 6.28 -0.15
C ASN A 2 6.86 6.36 0.09
N LYS A 3 6.08 6.43 -1.00
CA LYS A 3 4.62 6.51 -0.94
C LYS A 3 3.97 5.29 -0.27
N LEU A 4 4.50 4.09 -0.47
CA LEU A 4 4.03 2.87 0.19
C LEU A 4 4.26 2.92 1.72
N VAL A 5 5.40 3.45 2.15
CA VAL A 5 5.73 3.61 3.57
C VAL A 5 4.78 4.62 4.22
N GLU A 6 4.46 5.71 3.54
CA GLU A 6 3.49 6.70 4.00
C GLU A 6 2.09 6.12 4.13
N ILE A 7 1.63 5.36 3.12
CA ILE A 7 0.34 4.66 3.14
C ILE A 7 0.26 3.70 4.34
N ARG A 8 1.30 2.89 4.56
CA ARG A 8 1.35 1.94 5.69
C ARG A 8 1.39 2.63 7.04
N ARG A 9 2.03 3.80 7.15
CA ARG A 9 2.02 4.61 8.36
C ARG A 9 0.62 5.12 8.68
N GLN A 10 -0.12 5.54 7.66
CA GLN A 10 -1.49 6.03 7.79
C GLN A 10 -2.45 4.91 8.22
N GLU A 11 -2.32 3.71 7.62
CA GLU A 11 -3.06 2.50 8.01
C GLU A 11 -2.85 2.16 9.49
N TYR A 12 -1.61 2.14 9.94
CA TYR A 12 -1.28 1.86 11.35
C TYR A 12 -1.91 2.88 12.29
N PHE A 13 -1.84 4.17 11.95
CA PHE A 13 -2.47 5.22 12.73
C PHE A 13 -3.99 5.03 12.84
N CYS A 14 -4.68 4.71 11.75
CA CYS A 14 -6.12 4.45 11.76
C CYS A 14 -6.46 3.24 12.64
N ARG A 15 -5.66 2.15 12.60
CA ARG A 15 -5.88 0.98 13.49
C ARG A 15 -5.64 1.30 14.96
N GLU A 16 -4.60 2.09 15.28
CA GLU A 16 -4.33 2.53 16.64
C GLU A 16 -5.48 3.40 17.18
N ARG A 17 -6.00 4.30 16.34
CA ARG A 17 -7.19 5.11 16.66
C ARG A 17 -8.43 4.25 16.84
N ALA A 18 -8.64 3.22 16.01
CA ALA A 18 -9.76 2.30 16.16
C ALA A 18 -9.72 1.49 17.48
N TYR A 19 -8.52 1.22 17.99
CA TYR A 19 -8.32 0.54 19.27
C TYR A 19 -8.65 1.46 20.46
N LEU A 20 -8.26 2.73 20.37
CA LEU A 20 -8.49 3.72 21.43
C LEU A 20 -9.91 4.30 21.42
N ASP A 21 -10.53 4.43 20.25
CA ASP A 21 -11.84 5.05 20.05
C ASP A 21 -12.90 3.97 19.77
N SER A 22 -13.54 3.48 20.83
CA SER A 22 -14.55 2.42 20.75
C SER A 22 -15.85 2.85 20.05
N GLU A 23 -16.17 4.14 20.11
CA GLU A 23 -17.40 4.72 19.54
C GLU A 23 -17.30 4.84 18.02
N ARG A 24 -16.13 5.24 17.52
CA ARG A 24 -15.83 5.38 16.09
C ARG A 24 -14.95 4.25 15.55
N ARG A 25 -14.84 3.15 16.29
CA ARG A 25 -14.00 2.00 15.91
C ARG A 25 -14.26 1.52 14.49
N VAL A 26 -15.54 1.37 14.12
CA VAL A 26 -15.92 0.90 12.78
C VAL A 26 -15.50 1.88 11.69
N PHE A 27 -15.62 3.19 11.95
CA PHE A 27 -15.17 4.22 11.02
C PHE A 27 -13.65 4.18 10.81
N TRP A 28 -12.88 4.11 11.91
CA TRP A 28 -11.42 4.03 11.84
C TRP A 28 -10.91 2.73 11.22
N LEU A 29 -11.62 1.61 11.44
CA LEU A 29 -11.33 0.34 10.77
C LEU A 29 -11.59 0.40 9.27
N ALA A 30 -12.68 1.03 8.84
CA ALA A 30 -12.97 1.24 7.42
C ALA A 30 -11.89 2.09 6.75
N GLU A 31 -11.48 3.19 7.37
CA GLU A 31 -10.34 3.98 6.85
C GLU A 31 -9.05 3.15 6.79
N ALA A 32 -8.75 2.35 7.82
CA ALA A 32 -7.57 1.49 7.81
C ALA A 32 -7.58 0.48 6.65
N GLU A 33 -8.74 -0.10 6.35
CA GLU A 33 -8.91 -1.03 5.22
C GLU A 33 -8.71 -0.34 3.86
N GLU A 34 -9.18 0.89 3.70
CA GLU A 34 -8.91 1.70 2.50
C GLU A 34 -7.42 1.98 2.31
N TRP A 35 -6.70 2.31 3.39
CA TRP A 35 -5.25 2.50 3.33
C TRP A 35 -4.50 1.20 3.02
N GLU A 36 -4.95 0.06 3.55
CA GLU A 36 -4.40 -1.24 3.20
C GLU A 36 -4.59 -1.56 1.71
N GLN A 37 -5.79 -1.34 1.17
CA GLN A 37 -6.07 -1.53 -0.26
C GLN A 37 -5.18 -0.63 -1.14
N ARG A 38 -4.98 0.64 -0.77
CA ARG A 38 -4.04 1.53 -1.48
C ARG A 38 -2.60 1.04 -1.43
N ALA A 39 -2.18 0.44 -0.31
CA ALA A 39 -0.84 -0.13 -0.19
C ALA A 39 -0.68 -1.31 -1.15
N LEU A 40 -1.70 -2.18 -1.23
CA LEU A 40 -1.70 -3.32 -2.12
C LEU A 40 -1.71 -2.90 -3.59
N ASP A 41 -2.48 -1.88 -3.96
CA ASP A 41 -2.48 -1.35 -5.33
C ASP A 41 -1.12 -0.76 -5.72
N GLU A 42 -0.47 0.00 -4.83
CA GLU A 42 0.88 0.54 -5.06
C GLU A 42 1.94 -0.58 -5.17
N ILE A 43 1.82 -1.64 -4.36
CA ILE A 43 2.66 -2.84 -4.50
C ILE A 43 2.43 -3.52 -5.84
N ALA A 44 1.17 -3.71 -6.24
CA ALA A 44 0.81 -4.37 -7.50
C ALA A 44 1.19 -3.54 -8.73
N PHE A 45 1.11 -2.21 -8.63
CA PHE A 45 1.59 -1.27 -9.64
C PHE A 45 3.09 -1.40 -9.82
N HIS A 46 3.87 -1.26 -8.74
CA HIS A 46 5.32 -1.41 -8.80
C HIS A 46 5.77 -2.82 -9.22
N PHE A 47 5.04 -3.87 -8.82
CA PHE A 47 5.31 -5.23 -9.27
C PHE A 47 5.09 -5.37 -10.78
N ARG A 48 4.02 -4.76 -11.33
CA ARG A 48 3.78 -4.74 -12.78
C ARG A 48 4.86 -3.94 -13.52
N GLU A 49 5.23 -2.76 -13.03
CA GLU A 49 6.30 -1.96 -13.62
C GLU A 49 7.65 -2.71 -13.64
N CYS A 50 8.00 -3.39 -12.55
CA CYS A 50 9.26 -4.14 -12.46
C CYS A 50 9.31 -5.32 -13.45
N ASN A 51 8.17 -5.99 -13.69
CA ASN A 51 8.09 -7.07 -14.69
C ASN A 51 8.12 -6.56 -16.14
N LEU A 52 7.68 -5.32 -16.40
CA LEU A 52 7.77 -4.67 -17.70
C LEU A 52 9.20 -4.18 -18.00
N ASP A 53 9.92 -3.68 -16.99
CA ASP A 53 11.31 -3.23 -17.15
C ASP A 53 12.29 -4.42 -17.30
N ALA A 54 12.04 -5.53 -16.59
CA ALA A 54 12.85 -6.75 -16.69
C ALA A 54 12.76 -7.43 -18.07
N SER A 55 11.66 -7.26 -18.80
CA SER A 55 11.48 -7.81 -20.15
C SER A 55 12.07 -6.91 -21.26
N GLY A 56 12.50 -5.68 -20.93
CA GLY A 56 13.19 -4.77 -21.86
C GLY A 56 14.72 -4.89 -21.88
N HIS A 57 15.33 -5.46 -20.82
CA HIS A 57 16.80 -5.46 -20.68
C HIS A 57 17.50 -6.79 -21.07
N SER A 58 16.76 -7.80 -21.54
CA SER A 58 17.34 -9.10 -21.94
C SER A 58 17.56 -9.28 -23.46
N LEU A 59 17.41 -8.23 -24.26
CA LEU A 59 17.52 -8.32 -25.74
C LEU A 59 18.65 -7.47 -26.35
N ALA A 60 19.62 -7.01 -25.55
CA ALA A 60 20.83 -6.34 -26.04
C ALA A 60 22.09 -7.18 -25.75
N ALA A 61 22.10 -8.42 -26.22
CA ALA A 61 23.31 -9.23 -26.33
C ALA A 61 23.22 -10.11 -27.59
N ASN A 62 23.56 -9.52 -28.73
CA ASN A 62 24.13 -10.20 -29.90
C ASN A 62 24.81 -9.17 -30.80
#